data_AF-A0A2S2PGV7-F1
#
_entry.id   AF-A0A2S2PGV7-F1
#
_cell.length_a   1.000
_cell.length_b   1.000
_cell.length_c   1.000
_cell.angle_alpha   90.00
_cell.angle_beta   90.00
_cell.angle_gamma   90.00
#
_symmetry.space_group_name_H-M   'P 1'
#
loop_
_entity.id
_entity.type
_entity.pdbx_description
1 polymer ?
#
loop_
_entity_poly.entity_id
_entity_poly.type
_entity_poly.pdbx_seq_one_letter_code
_entity_poly.pdbx_strand_id
1 'polypeptide(L)'
;MRLENKKSVAIVGCGAAGLAALKHFTAEGSPFTCVSYEQTDNVGGTWVYTDRVGKDKYGLPVHSSMYKSLRTNLPKEIMELQGFPHKGPEDKSYVAANEMLKYLEDYADHFNLRKHIKVITNNIN
;
A
#
# COMPACT_ATOMS: atom_id res chain seq x y z
N MET A 1 -33.72 -6.87 13.33
CA MET A 1 -32.57 -7.22 12.46
C MET A 1 -31.36 -7.35 13.37
N ARG A 2 -30.82 -8.55 13.60
CA ARG A 2 -29.61 -8.72 14.44
C ARG A 2 -28.44 -8.12 13.66
N LEU A 3 -27.78 -7.11 14.22
CA LEU A 3 -26.45 -6.72 13.78
C LEU A 3 -25.55 -7.93 14.02
N GLU A 4 -25.20 -8.67 12.97
CA GLU A 4 -24.23 -9.75 13.07
C GLU A 4 -22.91 -9.15 13.58
N ASN A 5 -22.36 -9.74 14.65
CA ASN A 5 -21.05 -9.36 15.17
C ASN A 5 -19.99 -9.66 14.10
N LYS A 6 -19.62 -8.64 13.33
CA LYS A 6 -18.55 -8.74 12.33
C LYS A 6 -17.24 -9.14 13.01
N LYS A 7 -16.52 -10.09 12.41
CA LYS A 7 -15.19 -10.49 12.91
C LYS A 7 -14.17 -9.40 12.58
N SER A 8 -13.26 -9.12 13.51
CA SER A 8 -12.21 -8.13 13.32
C SER A 8 -10.98 -8.71 12.63
N VAL A 9 -10.42 -7.98 11.66
CA VAL A 9 -9.21 -8.33 10.92
C VAL A 9 -8.21 -7.19 11.02
N ALA A 10 -6.97 -7.51 11.40
CA ALA A 10 -5.84 -6.59 11.37
C ALA A 10 -4.89 -6.97 10.25
N ILE A 11 -4.55 -6.02 9.38
CA ILE A 11 -3.52 -6.17 8.35
C ILE A 11 -2.27 -5.42 8.83
N VAL A 12 -1.10 -6.06 8.69
CA VAL A 12 0.18 -5.44 9.06
C VAL A 12 0.97 -5.17 7.78
N GLY A 13 1.19 -3.89 7.50
CA GLY A 13 1.84 -3.37 6.29
C GLY A 13 0.84 -2.90 5.24
N CYS A 14 1.11 -1.74 4.64
CA CYS A 14 0.35 -1.14 3.55
C CYS A 14 1.18 -1.02 2.25
N GLY A 15 2.04 -2.01 2.00
CA GLY A 15 2.59 -2.27 0.66
C GLY A 15 1.55 -2.90 -0.28
N ALA A 16 1.96 -3.29 -1.48
CA ALA A 16 1.05 -3.84 -2.50
C ALA A 16 0.14 -4.98 -2.00
N ALA A 17 0.71 -5.96 -1.29
CA ALA A 17 -0.05 -7.07 -0.71
C ALA A 17 -1.07 -6.63 0.35
N GLY A 18 -0.67 -5.69 1.23
CA GLY A 18 -1.54 -5.16 2.27
C GLY A 18 -2.71 -4.36 1.70
N LEU A 19 -2.47 -3.56 0.66
CA LEU A 19 -3.51 -2.82 -0.05
C LEU A 19 -4.49 -3.75 -0.77
N ALA A 20 -3.99 -4.79 -1.44
CA ALA A 20 -4.83 -5.79 -2.09
C ALA A 20 -5.73 -6.51 -1.06
N ALA A 21 -5.15 -6.98 0.04
CA ALA A 21 -5.89 -7.62 1.12
C ALA A 21 -6.95 -6.67 1.72
N LEU A 22 -6.56 -5.42 2.00
CA LEU A 22 -7.46 -4.43 2.57
C LEU A 22 -8.67 -4.18 1.67
N LYS A 23 -8.45 -4.02 0.35
CA LYS A 23 -9.53 -3.86 -0.65
C LYS A 23 -10.54 -5.01 -0.62
N HIS A 24 -10.09 -6.25 -0.41
CA HIS A 24 -11.00 -7.39 -0.27
C HIS A 24 -11.76 -7.38 1.06
N PHE A 25 -11.08 -7.14 2.19
CA PHE A 25 -11.72 -7.16 3.50
C PHE A 25 -12.66 -5.98 3.75
N THR A 26 -12.49 -4.86 3.04
CA THR A 26 -13.35 -3.67 3.15
C THR A 26 -14.33 -3.53 1.99
N ALA A 27 -14.46 -4.55 1.14
CA ALA A 27 -15.45 -4.56 0.06
C ALA A 27 -16.88 -4.43 0.61
N GLU A 28 -17.78 -3.88 -0.20
CA GLU A 28 -19.20 -3.79 0.14
C GLU A 28 -19.77 -5.18 0.47
N GLY A 29 -20.57 -5.26 1.52
CA GLY A 29 -21.12 -6.54 2.01
C GLY A 29 -20.13 -7.40 2.80
N SER A 30 -18.87 -6.96 3.01
CA SER A 30 -17.91 -7.72 3.81
C SER A 30 -18.42 -8.01 5.23
N PRO A 31 -18.33 -9.27 5.70
CA PRO A 31 -18.71 -9.67 7.05
C PRO A 31 -17.64 -9.30 8.09
N PHE A 32 -16.60 -8.57 7.69
CA PHE A 32 -15.47 -8.19 8.54
C PHE A 32 -15.45 -6.70 8.85
N THR A 33 -14.84 -6.38 9.99
CA THR A 33 -14.33 -5.04 10.29
C THR A 33 -12.81 -5.10 10.14
N CYS A 34 -12.23 -4.29 9.26
CA CYS A 34 -10.80 -4.36 8.96
C CYS A 34 -10.09 -3.02 9.22
N VAL A 35 -8.90 -3.11 9.81
CA VAL A 35 -7.95 -2.00 9.99
C VAL A 35 -6.57 -2.48 9.54
N SER A 36 -5.86 -1.66 8.77
CA SER A 36 -4.48 -1.91 8.39
C SER A 36 -3.53 -0.98 9.15
N TYR A 37 -2.37 -1.47 9.53
CA TYR A 37 -1.34 -0.72 10.26
C TYR A 37 -0.08 -0.61 9.41
N GLU A 38 0.46 0.61 9.28
CA GLU A 38 1.66 0.89 8.49
C GLU A 38 2.69 1.62 9.37
N GLN A 39 3.92 1.11 9.35
CA GLN A 39 5.01 1.64 10.18
C GLN A 39 5.59 2.95 9.64
N THR A 40 5.39 3.23 8.36
CA THR A 40 5.80 4.47 7.71
C THR A 40 4.67 5.50 7.72
N ASP A 41 4.93 6.69 7.18
CA ASP A 41 3.97 7.78 7.09
C ASP A 41 3.05 7.70 5.86
N ASN A 42 3.24 6.71 4.98
CA ASN A 42 2.45 6.56 3.76
C ASN A 42 2.34 5.09 3.34
N VAL A 43 1.40 4.82 2.44
CA VAL A 43 1.27 3.50 1.79
C VAL A 43 2.36 3.31 0.73
N GLY A 44 2.55 2.07 0.29
CA GLY A 44 3.49 1.73 -0.80
C GLY A 44 4.60 0.78 -0.36
N GLY A 45 4.87 0.67 0.95
CA GLY A 45 5.85 -0.26 1.51
C GLY A 45 7.24 -0.04 0.91
N THR A 46 7.83 -1.08 0.31
CA THR A 46 9.17 -0.99 -0.30
C THR A 46 9.31 0.13 -1.34
N TRP A 47 8.24 0.49 -2.05
CA TRP A 47 8.26 1.53 -3.09
C TRP A 47 8.43 2.96 -2.53
N VAL A 48 8.31 3.15 -1.22
CA VAL A 48 8.59 4.43 -0.54
C VAL A 48 10.11 4.60 -0.37
N TYR A 49 10.75 5.16 -1.39
CA TYR A 49 12.20 5.41 -1.40
C TYR A 49 12.65 6.38 -0.29
N THR A 50 13.82 6.13 0.28
CA THR A 50 14.50 7.03 1.22
C THR A 50 16.02 6.88 1.09
N ASP A 51 16.77 7.97 1.24
CA ASP A 51 18.24 7.94 1.33
C ASP A 51 18.74 7.51 2.72
N ARG A 52 17.83 7.33 3.70
CA ARG A 52 18.19 6.90 5.06
C ARG A 52 18.59 5.42 5.07
N VAL A 53 19.57 5.08 5.91
CA VAL A 53 20.01 3.71 6.17
C VAL A 53 19.98 3.41 7.66
N GLY A 54 19.82 2.13 8.01
CA GLY A 54 19.74 1.69 9.41
C GLY A 54 18.40 2.04 10.03
N LYS A 55 18.22 3.29 10.46
CA LYS A 55 17.00 3.78 11.13
C LYS A 55 16.32 4.94 10.41
N ASP A 56 15.00 4.95 10.44
CA ASP A 56 14.17 6.04 9.92
C ASP A 56 14.06 7.23 10.91
N LYS A 57 13.22 8.20 10.59
CA LYS A 57 13.01 9.39 11.43
C LYS A 57 12.30 9.10 12.76
N TYR A 58 11.71 7.92 12.93
CA TYR A 58 11.06 7.45 14.16
C TYR A 58 11.94 6.47 14.95
N GLY A 59 13.16 6.20 14.49
CA GLY A 59 14.08 5.27 15.13
C GLY A 59 13.81 3.79 14.84
N LEU A 60 12.89 3.50 13.93
CA LEU A 60 12.59 2.14 13.46
C LEU A 60 13.53 1.74 12.31
N PRO A 61 13.76 0.44 12.07
CA PRO A 61 14.55 -0.01 10.93
C PRO A 61 13.98 0.52 9.61
N VAL A 62 14.84 1.05 8.74
CA VAL A 62 14.43 1.48 7.40
C VAL A 62 13.84 0.27 6.65
N HIS A 63 12.60 0.41 6.18
CA HIS A 63 11.88 -0.67 5.52
C HIS A 63 12.21 -0.85 4.03
N SER A 64 12.35 0.27 3.31
CA SER A 64 12.59 0.24 1.86
C SER A 64 14.01 -0.22 1.58
N SER A 65 14.13 -1.15 0.64
CA SER A 65 15.42 -1.56 0.06
C SER A 65 15.63 -0.97 -1.35
N MET A 66 14.80 0.01 -1.73
CA MET A 66 14.93 0.67 -3.03
C MET A 66 16.16 1.56 -3.07
N TYR A 67 16.71 1.75 -4.27
CA TYR A 67 17.83 2.64 -4.52
C TYR A 67 17.48 3.65 -5.61
N LYS A 68 18.26 4.74 -5.65
CA LYS A 68 18.07 5.81 -6.63
C LYS A 68 18.06 5.26 -8.05
N SER A 69 17.11 5.75 -8.86
CA SER A 69 16.94 5.37 -10.27
C SER A 69 16.48 3.93 -10.52
N LEU A 70 16.04 3.20 -9.50
CA LEU A 70 15.44 1.88 -9.70
C LEU A 70 14.24 1.95 -10.67
N ARG A 71 14.17 0.97 -11.56
CA ARG A 71 13.01 0.66 -12.40
C ARG A 71 12.49 -0.72 -12.05
N THR A 72 11.23 -1.00 -12.37
CA THR A 72 10.67 -2.33 -12.19
C THR A 72 11.54 -3.37 -12.92
N ASN A 73 11.73 -4.52 -12.28
CA ASN A 73 12.39 -5.68 -12.89
C ASN A 73 11.40 -6.58 -13.64
N LEU A 74 10.10 -6.31 -13.48
CA LEU A 74 8.99 -6.98 -14.16
C LEU A 74 8.20 -5.97 -15.00
N PRO A 75 7.54 -6.42 -16.09
CA PRO A 75 6.55 -5.62 -16.80
C PRO A 75 5.44 -5.13 -15.85
N LYS A 76 5.08 -3.85 -15.94
CA LYS A 76 4.02 -3.24 -15.13
C LYS A 76 2.70 -3.99 -15.25
N GLU A 77 2.43 -4.56 -16.42
CA GLU A 77 1.20 -5.27 -16.78
C GLU A 77 0.99 -6.53 -15.92
N ILE A 78 2.07 -7.21 -15.52
CA ILE A 78 1.98 -8.38 -14.63
C ILE A 78 2.05 -8.01 -13.14
N MET A 79 2.29 -6.73 -12.84
CA MET A 79 2.34 -6.19 -11.49
C MET A 79 1.03 -5.49 -11.08
N GLU A 80 0.05 -5.40 -11.99
CA GLU A 80 -1.22 -4.72 -11.75
C GLU A 80 -2.07 -5.45 -10.70
N LEU A 81 -2.64 -4.67 -9.79
CA LEU A 81 -3.64 -5.12 -8.83
C LEU A 81 -5.01 -5.27 -9.49
N GLN A 82 -5.74 -6.30 -9.06
CA GLN A 82 -7.01 -6.68 -9.65
C GLN A 82 -8.04 -5.54 -9.68
N GLY A 83 -8.52 -5.24 -10.89
CA GLY A 83 -9.54 -4.21 -11.14
C GLY A 83 -8.98 -2.80 -11.20
N PHE A 84 -7.67 -2.62 -11.31
CA PHE A 84 -7.04 -1.31 -11.39
C PHE A 84 -5.79 -1.32 -12.29
N PRO A 85 -5.95 -1.15 -13.61
CA PRO A 85 -4.83 -1.17 -14.54
C PRO A 85 -3.92 0.05 -14.38
N HIS A 86 -2.63 -0.09 -14.73
CA HIS A 86 -1.67 1.00 -14.67
C HIS A 86 -1.90 1.97 -15.83
N LYS A 87 -2.05 3.27 -15.54
CA LYS A 87 -2.35 4.32 -16.55
C LYS A 87 -1.11 4.80 -17.33
N GLY A 88 -0.07 3.98 -17.39
CA GLY A 88 1.20 4.35 -18.03
C GLY A 88 1.12 4.15 -19.53
N PRO A 89 2.04 4.75 -20.31
CA PRO A 89 2.11 4.52 -21.75
C PRO A 89 2.18 3.02 -22.10
N GLU A 90 1.43 2.60 -23.11
CA GLU A 90 1.41 1.19 -23.57
C GLU A 90 2.77 0.75 -24.11
N ASP A 91 3.56 1.68 -24.66
CA ASP A 91 4.89 1.43 -25.22
C ASP A 91 5.99 1.27 -24.15
N LYS A 92 5.67 1.37 -22.85
CA LYS A 92 6.63 1.29 -21.75
C LYS A 92 6.22 0.33 -20.65
N SER A 93 6.75 -0.88 -20.65
CA SER A 93 6.43 -1.89 -19.63
C SER A 93 7.30 -1.81 -18.37
N TYR A 94 8.50 -1.25 -18.43
CA TYR A 94 9.39 -1.13 -17.27
C TYR A 94 9.42 0.31 -16.76
N VAL A 95 8.74 0.57 -15.65
CA VAL A 95 8.49 1.93 -15.13
C VAL A 95 9.43 2.27 -13.98
N ALA A 96 9.61 3.56 -13.70
CA ALA A 96 10.42 3.99 -12.56
C ALA A 96 9.74 3.66 -11.21
N ALA A 97 10.53 3.51 -10.15
CA ALA A 97 10.01 3.15 -8.83
C ALA A 97 8.95 4.13 -8.29
N ASN A 98 9.10 5.43 -8.58
CA ASN A 98 8.13 6.46 -8.19
C ASN A 98 6.80 6.35 -8.95
N GLU A 99 6.80 5.82 -10.18
CA GLU A 99 5.58 5.54 -10.94
C GLU A 99 4.81 4.38 -10.28
N MET A 100 5.50 3.32 -9.84
CA MET A 100 4.87 2.23 -9.07
C MET A 100 4.37 2.69 -7.70
N LEU A 101 5.10 3.56 -7.00
CA LEU A 101 4.62 4.15 -5.74
C LEU A 101 3.32 4.91 -5.99
N LYS A 102 3.31 5.80 -6.99
CA LYS A 102 2.12 6.56 -7.38
C LYS A 102 0.94 5.65 -7.73
N TYR A 103 1.19 4.56 -8.45
CA TYR A 103 0.16 3.57 -8.76
C TYR A 103 -0.49 2.97 -7.51
N LEU A 104 0.30 2.63 -6.48
CA LEU A 104 -0.22 2.11 -5.21
C LEU A 104 -0.97 3.15 -4.38
N GLU A 105 -0.51 4.40 -4.40
CA GLU A 105 -1.23 5.53 -3.79
C GLU A 105 -2.59 5.75 -4.48
N ASP A 106 -2.59 5.81 -5.81
CA ASP A 106 -3.81 5.97 -6.61
C ASP A 106 -4.78 4.79 -6.40
N TYR A 107 -4.29 3.56 -6.21
CA TYR A 107 -5.10 2.40 -5.86
C TYR A 107 -5.77 2.58 -4.50
N ALA A 108 -5.01 3.00 -3.49
CA ALA A 108 -5.54 3.23 -2.13
C ALA A 108 -6.60 4.33 -2.12
N ASP A 109 -6.41 5.38 -2.91
CA ASP A 109 -7.35 6.49 -3.03
C ASP A 109 -8.61 6.12 -3.83
N HIS A 110 -8.44 5.42 -4.96
CA HIS A 110 -9.56 4.99 -5.80
C HIS A 110 -10.55 4.10 -5.06
N PHE A 111 -10.06 3.16 -4.24
CA PHE A 111 -10.91 2.28 -3.44
C PHE A 111 -11.24 2.85 -2.05
N ASN A 112 -10.89 4.10 -1.76
CA ASN A 112 -11.13 4.78 -0.49
C ASN A 112 -10.63 3.96 0.73
N LEU A 113 -9.43 3.38 0.60
CA LEU A 113 -8.84 2.50 1.60
C LEU A 113 -8.22 3.27 2.76
N ARG A 114 -7.80 4.53 2.53
CA ARG A 114 -7.05 5.33 3.54
C ARG A 114 -7.78 5.47 4.87
N LYS A 115 -9.11 5.51 4.88
CA LYS A 115 -9.92 5.56 6.11
C LYS A 115 -9.77 4.33 7.01
N HIS A 116 -9.26 3.22 6.47
CA HIS A 116 -9.00 1.98 7.20
C HIS A 116 -7.53 1.81 7.58
N ILE A 117 -6.66 2.78 7.24
CA ILE A 117 -5.21 2.68 7.42
C ILE A 117 -4.77 3.58 8.57
N LYS A 118 -3.99 2.99 9.49
CA LYS A 118 -3.31 3.68 10.57
C LYS A 118 -1.81 3.70 10.31
N VAL A 119 -1.33 4.81 9.77
CA VAL A 119 0.10 5.11 9.62
C VAL A 119 0.69 5.54 10.96
N ILE A 120 2.02 5.46 11.09
CA ILE A 120 2.72 5.78 12.34
C ILE A 120 2.44 7.20 12.83
N THR A 121 2.33 8.19 11.93
CA THR A 121 2.00 9.58 12.29
C THR A 121 0.64 9.72 12.98
N ASN A 122 -0.29 8.82 12.69
CA ASN A 122 -1.62 8.80 13.31
C ASN A 122 -1.65 7.97 14.61
N ASN A 123 -0.57 7.26 14.95
CA ASN A 123 -0.45 6.43 16.14
C ASN A 123 0.39 7.08 17.25
N ILE A 124 1.03 8.24 17.00
CA ILE A 124 1.87 8.97 17.98
C ILE A 124 1.10 10.11 18.68
N ASN A 125 -0.20 10.29 18.39
CA ASN A 125 -1.08 11.24 19.09
C ASN A 125 -2.08 10.52 19.98
#